data_AF-A0A2N1M2G0-F1
#
_entry.id   AF-A0A2N1M2G0-F1
#
_cell.length_a   1.000
_cell.length_b   1.000
_cell.length_c   1.000
_cell.angle_alpha   90.00
_cell.angle_beta   90.00
_cell.angle_gamma   90.00
#
_symmetry.space_group_name_H-M   'P 1'
#
loop_
_entity.id
_entity.type
_entity.pdbx_description
1 polymer ?
#
loop_
_entity_poly.entity_id
_entity_poly.type
_entity_poly.pdbx_seq_one_letter_code
_entity_poly.pdbx_strand_id
1 'polypeptide(L)'
;MEAIIAYLGSKDTFVSMKTGGGKTLCYALSAICFEGLTVVFSPLKALMDDQKRELINAGILCATLYANLVQGTSIQEKIFEEIACGLIKILFVTPEKLASNEGFCRFITQLYEQKKIHFVIDEAHCILTSQVEGAPLSKIQKMQIPHFPGK
;
A
#
# COMPACT_ATOMS: atom_id res chain seq x y z
N MET A 1 -17.21 4.83 7.93
CA MET A 1 -17.76 3.45 7.87
C MET A 1 -17.94 2.99 6.43
N GLU A 2 -18.55 3.79 5.56
CA GLU A 2 -18.73 3.46 4.13
C GLU A 2 -17.42 3.11 3.41
N ALA A 3 -16.34 3.86 3.63
CA ALA A 3 -15.03 3.57 3.04
C ALA A 3 -14.49 2.19 3.45
N ILE A 4 -14.71 1.75 4.69
CA ILE A 4 -14.29 0.44 5.18
C ILE A 4 -15.13 -0.66 4.53
N ILE A 5 -16.44 -0.46 4.42
CA ILE A 5 -17.34 -1.43 3.77
C ILE A 5 -16.98 -1.57 2.29
N ALA A 6 -16.72 -0.45 1.61
CA ALA A 6 -16.30 -0.45 0.22
C ALA A 6 -14.94 -1.15 0.04
N TYR A 7 -13.99 -0.89 0.94
CA TYR A 7 -12.70 -1.58 0.98
C TYR A 7 -12.86 -3.11 1.13
N LEU A 8 -13.61 -3.57 2.14
CA LEU A 8 -13.85 -5.00 2.35
C LEU A 8 -14.63 -5.64 1.20
N GLY A 9 -15.48 -4.87 0.52
CA GLY A 9 -16.17 -5.26 -0.70
C GLY A 9 -15.29 -5.24 -1.96
N SER A 10 -13.99 -4.96 -1.85
CA SER A 10 -13.06 -4.81 -2.97
C SER A 10 -13.53 -3.78 -4.01
N LYS A 11 -14.11 -2.67 -3.55
CA LYS A 11 -14.58 -1.57 -4.40
C LYS A 11 -13.57 -0.42 -4.38
N ASP A 12 -13.22 0.07 -5.56
CA ASP A 12 -12.38 1.26 -5.70
C ASP A 12 -13.05 2.46 -5.04
N THR A 13 -12.33 3.08 -4.10
CA THR A 13 -12.88 4.12 -3.22
C THR A 13 -11.89 5.27 -3.10
N PHE A 14 -12.36 6.48 -3.37
CA PHE A 14 -11.61 7.71 -3.10
C PHE A 14 -12.06 8.31 -1.77
N VAL A 15 -11.11 8.56 -0.87
CA VAL A 15 -11.39 9.08 0.48
C VAL A 15 -10.79 10.47 0.64
N SER A 16 -11.66 11.49 0.54
CA SER A 16 -11.32 12.87 0.90
C SER A 16 -11.65 13.13 2.37
N MET A 17 -10.61 13.37 3.17
CA MET A 17 -10.68 13.69 4.60
C MET A 17 -9.66 14.78 4.86
N LYS A 18 -9.91 15.66 5.84
CA LYS A 18 -8.93 16.65 6.30
C LYS A 18 -7.76 15.94 6.99
N THR A 19 -6.59 16.58 7.03
CA THR A 19 -5.46 16.13 7.85
C THR A 19 -5.91 15.97 9.30
N GLY A 20 -5.47 14.90 9.96
CA GLY A 20 -5.93 14.54 11.31
C GLY A 20 -7.33 13.91 11.37
N GLY A 21 -8.02 13.74 10.24
CA GLY A 21 -9.35 13.11 10.18
C GLY A 21 -9.35 11.58 10.41
N GLY A 22 -8.20 10.95 10.66
CA GLY A 22 -8.12 9.51 10.93
C GLY A 22 -8.06 8.61 9.69
N LYS A 23 -7.55 9.11 8.55
CA LYS A 23 -7.35 8.29 7.33
C LYS A 23 -6.52 7.03 7.59
N THR A 24 -5.42 7.19 8.33
CA THR A 24 -4.51 6.09 8.71
C THR A 24 -5.23 4.98 9.45
N LEU A 25 -6.00 5.35 10.48
CA LEU A 25 -6.80 4.40 11.24
C LEU A 25 -7.87 3.73 10.37
N CYS A 26 -8.48 4.46 9.43
CA CYS A 26 -9.51 3.92 8.54
C CYS A 26 -8.97 2.78 7.67
N TYR A 27 -7.85 2.99 6.96
CA TYR A 27 -7.27 1.91 6.14
C TYR A 27 -6.62 0.81 6.99
N ALA A 28 -6.10 1.14 8.18
CA ALA A 28 -5.49 0.14 9.06
C ALA A 28 -6.54 -0.82 9.64
N LEU A 29 -7.68 -0.30 10.09
CA LEU A 29 -8.80 -1.13 10.52
C LEU A 29 -9.32 -1.99 9.37
N SER A 30 -9.38 -1.42 8.17
CA SER A 30 -9.77 -2.15 6.96
C SER A 30 -8.79 -3.28 6.63
N ALA A 31 -7.48 -3.05 6.78
CA ALA A 31 -6.42 -4.04 6.58
C ALA A 31 -6.48 -5.20 7.57
N ILE A 32 -6.82 -4.93 8.83
CA ILE A 32 -6.96 -5.96 9.87
C ILE A 32 -8.15 -6.87 9.57
N CYS A 33 -9.26 -6.28 9.13
CA CYS A 33 -10.46 -7.03 8.75
C CYS A 33 -10.33 -7.75 7.39
N PHE A 34 -9.28 -7.46 6.62
CA PHE A 34 -9.03 -8.07 5.32
C PHE A 34 -8.18 -9.35 5.43
N GLU A 35 -8.60 -10.40 4.72
CA GLU A 35 -7.88 -11.66 4.62
C GLU A 35 -6.78 -11.60 3.55
N GLY A 36 -5.83 -10.69 3.75
CA GLY A 36 -4.72 -10.49 2.85
C GLY A 36 -3.74 -9.43 3.32
N LEU A 37 -3.00 -8.87 2.38
CA LEU A 37 -2.05 -7.80 2.59
C LEU A 37 -2.62 -6.47 2.08
N THR A 38 -2.48 -5.42 2.87
CA THR A 38 -2.73 -4.05 2.45
C THR A 38 -1.40 -3.37 2.14
N VAL A 39 -1.20 -2.95 0.89
CA VAL A 39 -0.01 -2.22 0.48
C VAL A 39 -0.31 -0.73 0.41
N VAL A 40 0.37 0.07 1.22
CA VAL A 40 0.19 1.52 1.29
C VAL A 40 1.35 2.19 0.56
N PHE A 41 1.05 2.86 -0.56
CA PHE A 41 2.01 3.70 -1.26
C PHE A 41 1.98 5.10 -0.69
N SER A 42 3.13 5.60 -0.22
CA SER A 42 3.26 6.95 0.32
C SER A 42 4.50 7.63 -0.26
N PRO A 43 4.44 8.93 -0.58
CA PRO A 43 5.55 9.62 -1.25
C PRO A 43 6.74 9.92 -0.34
N LEU A 44 6.55 9.95 0.99
CA LEU A 44 7.57 10.41 1.93
C LEU A 44 7.94 9.33 2.94
N LYS A 45 9.22 8.94 2.97
CA LYS A 45 9.74 7.94 3.94
C LYS A 45 9.47 8.32 5.39
N ALA A 46 9.69 9.60 5.74
CA ALA A 46 9.43 10.10 7.08
C ALA A 46 7.96 9.92 7.51
N LEU A 47 7.02 10.15 6.58
CA LEU A 47 5.59 9.95 6.83
C LEU A 47 5.26 8.47 7.03
N MET A 48 5.86 7.58 6.23
CA MET A 48 5.70 6.13 6.38
C MET A 48 6.20 5.66 7.76
N ASP A 49 7.32 6.21 8.23
CA ASP A 49 7.91 5.84 9.52
C ASP A 49 7.06 6.33 10.71
N ASP A 50 6.51 7.54 10.60
CA ASP A 50 5.57 8.07 11.58
C ASP A 50 4.29 7.23 11.63
N GLN A 51 3.68 6.92 10.49
CA GLN A 51 2.49 6.08 10.40
C GLN A 51 2.75 4.65 10.92
N LYS A 52 3.90 4.06 10.55
CA LYS A 52 4.31 2.75 11.07
C LYS A 52 4.42 2.77 12.59
N ARG A 53 5.09 3.78 13.16
CA ARG A 53 5.25 3.92 14.62
C ARG A 53 3.90 4.02 15.32
N GLU A 54 2.97 4.82 14.79
CA GLU A 54 1.61 4.92 15.34
C GLU A 54 0.88 3.58 15.32
N LEU A 55 0.96 2.84 14.22
CA LEU A 55 0.30 1.53 14.09
C LEU A 55 0.91 0.47 15.01
N ILE A 56 2.24 0.42 15.12
CA ILE A 56 2.92 -0.50 16.05
C ILE A 56 2.54 -0.18 17.50
N ASN A 57 2.47 1.10 17.87
CA ASN A 57 2.02 1.52 19.20
C ASN A 57 0.56 1.14 19.47
N ALA A 58 -0.27 1.06 18.43
CA ALA A 58 -1.64 0.56 18.49
C ALA A 58 -1.75 -0.98 18.47
N GLY A 59 -0.62 -1.71 18.45
CA GLY A 59 -0.59 -3.18 18.42
C GLY A 59 -0.79 -3.80 17.04
N ILE A 60 -0.68 -3.00 15.96
CA ILE A 60 -0.90 -3.44 14.59
C ILE A 60 0.45 -3.69 13.93
N LEU A 61 0.73 -4.95 13.57
CA LEU A 61 1.97 -5.33 12.90
C LEU A 61 2.00 -4.85 11.45
N CYS A 62 3.00 -4.01 11.17
CA CYS A 62 3.23 -3.44 9.85
C CYS A 62 4.73 -3.32 9.54
N ALA A 63 5.05 -3.34 8.25
CA ALA A 63 6.43 -3.23 7.76
C ALA A 63 6.56 -2.15 6.70
N THR A 64 7.81 -1.78 6.41
CA THR A 64 8.13 -0.80 5.38
C THR A 64 9.17 -1.37 4.44
N LEU A 65 8.92 -1.26 3.13
CA LEU A 65 9.89 -1.54 2.08
C LEU A 65 10.24 -0.26 1.33
N TYR A 66 11.52 0.10 1.36
CA TYR A 66 12.07 1.17 0.53
C TYR A 66 12.79 0.60 -0.69
N ALA A 67 13.13 1.47 -1.65
CA ALA A 67 14.00 1.14 -2.78
C ALA A 67 15.29 0.40 -2.34
N ASN A 68 15.76 -0.52 -3.20
CA ASN A 68 16.75 -1.58 -2.88
C ASN A 68 18.09 -1.09 -2.28
N LEU A 69 18.42 0.19 -2.37
CA LEU A 69 19.67 0.76 -1.85
C LEU A 69 19.62 1.09 -0.35
N VAL A 70 18.43 1.08 0.26
CA VAL A 70 18.23 1.55 1.64
C VAL A 70 18.10 0.39 2.64
N GLN A 71 17.73 -0.80 2.19
CA GLN A 71 17.47 -1.96 3.05
C GLN A 71 18.25 -3.19 2.59
N GLY A 72 19.02 -3.79 3.49
CA GLY A 72 19.73 -5.04 3.25
C GLY A 72 18.77 -6.19 2.89
N THR A 73 19.25 -7.13 2.07
CA THR A 73 18.46 -8.25 1.54
C THR A 73 17.80 -9.10 2.62
N SER A 74 18.53 -9.43 3.70
CA SER A 74 18.02 -10.24 4.81
C SER A 74 16.81 -9.62 5.52
N ILE A 75 16.73 -8.29 5.60
CA ILE A 75 15.58 -7.59 6.19
C ILE A 75 14.37 -7.73 5.28
N GLN A 76 14.56 -7.65 3.96
CA GLN A 76 13.47 -7.78 3.00
C GLN A 76 12.92 -9.22 2.97
N GLU A 77 13.81 -10.22 2.99
CA GLU A 77 13.43 -11.64 3.06
C GLU A 77 12.58 -11.92 4.30
N LYS A 78 13.01 -11.43 5.47
CA LYS A 78 12.24 -11.56 6.72
C LYS A 78 10.85 -10.92 6.62
N ILE A 79 10.74 -9.73 6.01
CA ILE A 79 9.45 -9.08 5.80
C ILE A 79 8.55 -9.94 4.90
N PHE A 80 9.09 -10.52 3.83
CA PHE A 80 8.32 -11.38 2.94
C PHE A 80 7.85 -12.66 3.63
N GLU A 81 8.69 -13.27 4.47
CA GLU A 81 8.32 -14.43 5.30
C GLU A 81 7.19 -14.07 6.27
N GLU A 82 7.31 -12.96 7.00
CA GLU A 82 6.28 -12.50 7.93
C GLU A 82 4.94 -12.16 7.23
N ILE A 83 4.99 -11.64 6.00
CA ILE A 83 3.79 -11.46 5.18
C ILE A 83 3.21 -12.81 4.74
N ALA A 84 4.03 -13.76 4.32
CA ALA A 84 3.59 -15.09 3.89
C ALA A 84 2.90 -15.85 5.04
N CYS A 85 3.37 -15.67 6.28
CA CYS A 85 2.73 -16.18 7.49
C CYS A 85 1.47 -15.41 7.92
N GLY A 86 1.14 -14.29 7.26
CA GLY A 86 -0.02 -13.46 7.59
C GLY A 86 0.16 -12.59 8.84
N LEU A 87 1.38 -12.46 9.36
CA LEU A 87 1.69 -11.63 10.54
C LEU A 87 1.61 -10.14 10.21
N ILE A 88 2.16 -9.75 9.05
CA ILE A 88 2.09 -8.37 8.56
C ILE A 88 0.82 -8.19 7.75
N LYS A 89 -0.05 -7.27 8.19
CA LYS A 89 -1.27 -6.89 7.48
C LYS A 89 -1.10 -5.63 6.63
N ILE A 90 -0.16 -4.77 7.00
CA ILE A 90 0.06 -3.48 6.33
C ILE A 90 1.53 -3.38 5.94
N LEU A 91 1.76 -3.11 4.65
CA LEU A 91 3.09 -2.90 4.09
C LEU A 91 3.17 -1.52 3.45
N PHE A 92 3.96 -0.63 4.05
CA PHE A 92 4.28 0.67 3.45
C PHE A 92 5.36 0.50 2.39
N VAL A 93 5.14 1.08 1.21
CA VAL A 93 6.03 0.95 0.06
C VAL A 93 6.25 2.30 -0.60
N THR A 94 7.51 2.62 -0.92
CA THR A 94 7.77 3.80 -1.78
C THR A 94 7.44 3.44 -3.24
N PRO A 95 6.82 4.34 -4.02
CA PRO A 95 6.47 4.05 -5.42
C PRO A 95 7.61 3.48 -6.26
N GLU A 96 8.84 3.97 -6.05
CA GLU A 96 10.04 3.56 -6.81
C GLU A 96 10.41 2.10 -6.58
N LYS A 97 10.03 1.50 -5.45
CA LYS A 97 10.26 0.08 -5.17
C LYS A 97 9.57 -0.82 -6.19
N LEU A 98 8.38 -0.44 -6.65
CA LEU A 98 7.65 -1.19 -7.67
C LEU A 98 8.38 -1.15 -9.02
N ALA A 99 9.01 -0.04 -9.38
CA ALA A 99 9.74 0.06 -10.64
C ALA A 99 11.11 -0.63 -10.60
N SER A 100 11.77 -0.64 -9.45
CA SER A 100 13.17 -1.05 -9.30
C SER A 100 13.39 -2.50 -8.85
N ASN A 101 12.32 -3.24 -8.50
CA ASN A 101 12.45 -4.61 -7.98
C ASN A 101 11.44 -5.57 -8.63
N GLU A 102 11.95 -6.44 -9.52
CA GLU A 102 11.15 -7.46 -10.20
C GLU A 102 10.61 -8.54 -9.26
N GLY A 103 11.39 -8.93 -8.24
CA GLY A 103 10.96 -9.92 -7.25
C GLY A 103 9.75 -9.44 -6.45
N PHE A 104 9.75 -8.16 -6.07
CA PHE A 104 8.62 -7.50 -5.44
C PHE A 104 7.41 -7.43 -6.38
N CYS A 105 7.60 -7.04 -7.65
CA CYS A 105 6.53 -7.09 -8.64
C CYS A 105 5.89 -8.47 -8.74
N ARG A 106 6.70 -9.53 -8.86
CA ARG A 106 6.21 -10.91 -8.95
C ARG A 106 5.41 -11.32 -7.72
N PHE A 107 5.91 -10.98 -6.53
CA PHE A 107 5.23 -11.21 -5.26
C PHE A 107 3.85 -10.53 -5.20
N ILE A 108 3.79 -9.26 -5.59
CA ILE A 108 2.54 -8.49 -5.66
C ILE A 108 1.55 -9.09 -6.66
N THR A 109 2.03 -9.46 -7.86
CA THR A 109 1.20 -10.11 -8.89
C THR A 109 0.61 -11.43 -8.38
N GLN A 110 1.39 -12.25 -7.70
CA GLN A 110 0.91 -13.52 -7.13
C GLN A 110 -0.20 -13.30 -6.09
N LEU A 111 -0.04 -12.33 -5.19
CA LEU A 111 -1.09 -12.01 -4.21
C LEU A 111 -2.34 -11.43 -4.87
N TYR A 112 -2.17 -10.67 -5.96
CA TYR A 112 -3.25 -10.11 -6.75
C TYR A 112 -4.09 -11.21 -7.42
N GLU A 113 -3.45 -12.18 -8.07
CA GLU A 113 -4.14 -13.34 -8.66
C GLU A 113 -4.92 -14.16 -7.61
N GLN A 114 -4.41 -14.21 -6.38
CA GLN A 114 -5.08 -14.88 -5.26
C GLN A 114 -6.18 -14.05 -4.59
N LYS A 115 -6.41 -12.79 -5.02
CA LYS A 115 -7.32 -11.83 -4.37
C LYS A 115 -6.97 -11.55 -2.89
N LYS A 116 -5.68 -11.66 -2.54
CA LYS A 116 -5.14 -11.47 -1.18
C LYS A 116 -4.37 -10.16 -1.02
N ILE A 117 -4.64 -9.17 -1.88
CA ILE A 117 -3.99 -7.87 -1.81
C ILE A 117 -4.96 -6.75 -2.13
N HIS A 118 -4.86 -5.69 -1.35
CA HIS A 118 -5.48 -4.39 -1.62
C HIS A 118 -4.40 -3.32 -1.59
N PHE A 119 -4.56 -2.26 -2.37
CA PHE A 119 -3.64 -1.15 -2.36
C PHE A 119 -4.32 0.13 -1.91
N VAL A 120 -3.57 0.92 -1.15
CA VAL A 120 -3.94 2.25 -0.65
C VAL A 120 -2.91 3.23 -1.19
N ILE A 121 -3.38 4.32 -1.76
CA ILE A 121 -2.53 5.41 -2.25
C ILE A 121 -2.69 6.58 -1.29
N ASP A 122 -1.68 6.78 -0.44
CA ASP A 122 -1.62 7.93 0.45
C ASP A 122 -1.11 9.17 -0.30
N GLU A 123 -1.62 10.33 0.09
CA GLU A 123 -1.38 11.60 -0.61
C GLU A 123 -1.54 11.49 -2.14
N ALA A 124 -2.65 10.89 -2.58
CA ALA A 124 -2.97 10.70 -4.00
C ALA A 124 -2.88 12.01 -4.83
N HIS A 125 -3.04 13.17 -4.19
CA HIS A 125 -2.85 14.47 -4.82
C HIS A 125 -1.41 14.70 -5.32
N CYS A 126 -0.39 14.19 -4.61
CA CYS A 126 1.01 14.25 -5.05
C CYS A 126 1.24 13.45 -6.34
N ILE A 127 0.44 12.41 -6.57
CA ILE A 127 0.59 11.49 -7.69
C ILE A 127 -0.13 12.02 -8.92
N LEU A 128 -1.30 12.63 -8.74
CA LEU A 128 -2.05 13.28 -9.81
C LEU A 128 -1.31 14.47 -10.43
N THR A 129 -0.45 15.14 -9.66
CA THR A 129 0.38 16.25 -10.16
C THR A 129 1.61 15.75 -10.94
N SER A 130 1.94 14.46 -10.79
CA SER A 130 3.11 13.80 -11.38
C SER A 130 2.74 12.99 -12.62
N GLN A 131 1.87 13.52 -13.51
CA GLN A 131 1.56 12.93 -14.81
C GLN A 131 2.76 13.04 -15.76
N VAL A 132 3.78 12.24 -15.49
CA VAL A 132 4.88 11.93 -16.41
C VAL A 132 4.66 10.49 -16.85
N GLU A 133 4.51 10.25 -18.16
CA GLU A 133 4.47 8.91 -18.72
C GLU A 133 5.69 8.10 -18.25
N GLY A 134 5.46 6.98 -17.54
CA GLY A 134 6.51 6.11 -17.02
C GLY A 134 6.67 6.09 -15.49
N ALA A 135 5.91 6.87 -14.73
CA ALA A 135 5.96 6.83 -13.26
C ALA A 135 5.58 5.43 -12.71
N PRO A 136 6.25 4.92 -11.66
CA PRO A 136 5.99 3.59 -11.09
C PRO A 136 4.52 3.34 -10.74
N LEU A 137 3.81 4.40 -10.32
CA LEU A 137 2.39 4.38 -9.97
C LEU A 137 1.43 4.22 -11.15
N SER A 138 1.86 4.51 -12.37
CA SER A 138 1.06 4.24 -13.58
C SER A 138 0.82 2.74 -13.79
N LYS A 139 1.72 1.87 -13.30
CA LYS A 139 1.52 0.41 -13.27
C LYS A 139 0.44 0.01 -12.24
N ILE A 140 0.40 0.69 -11.09
CA ILE A 140 -0.62 0.45 -10.05
C ILE A 140 -1.98 0.92 -10.53
N GLN A 141 -2.05 2.10 -11.17
CA GLN A 141 -3.27 2.57 -11.84
C GLN A 141 -3.75 1.56 -12.88
N LYS A 142 -2.87 0.96 -13.69
CA LYS A 142 -3.27 -0.09 -14.65
C LYS A 142 -3.70 -1.41 -13.98
N MET A 143 -3.21 -1.73 -12.79
CA MET A 143 -3.60 -2.93 -12.02
C MET A 143 -4.89 -2.73 -11.21
N GLN A 144 -5.20 -1.51 -10.79
CA GLN A 144 -6.37 -1.21 -9.94
C GLN A 144 -7.51 -0.49 -10.65
N ILE A 145 -7.29 0.06 -11.84
CA ILE A 145 -8.31 0.86 -12.53
C ILE A 145 -8.74 0.11 -13.79
N PRO A 146 -9.88 -0.61 -13.79
CA PRO A 146 -10.57 -0.87 -15.03
C PRO A 146 -11.03 0.49 -15.56
N HIS A 147 -10.32 0.99 -16.57
CA HIS A 147 -10.75 2.05 -17.50
C HIS A 147 -11.69 3.08 -16.86
N PHE A 148 -11.15 4.17 -16.28
CA PHE A 148 -11.97 5.37 -16.06
C PHE A 148 -12.56 5.73 -17.44
N PRO A 149 -13.89 5.70 -17.65
CA PRO A 149 -14.45 6.26 -18.86
C PRO A 149 -14.23 7.76 -18.73
N GLY A 150 -13.22 8.25 -19.45
CA GLY A 150 -13.08 9.66 -19.73
C GLY A 150 -14.38 10.16 -20.35
N LYS A 151 -14.75 11.38 -19.96
CA LYS A 151 -15.56 12.23 -20.84
C LYS A 151 -14.95 12.25 -22.24
#